data_AF-A0A1U8Q5W0-F1
#
_entry.id   AF-A0A1U8Q5W0-F1
#
_cell.length_a   1.000
_cell.length_b   1.000
_cell.length_c   1.000
_cell.angle_alpha   90.00
_cell.angle_beta   90.00
_cell.angle_gamma   90.00
#
_symmetry.space_group_name_H-M   'P 1'
#
loop_
_entity.id
_entity.type
_entity.pdbx_description
1 polymer ?
#
loop_
_entity_poly.entity_id
_entity_poly.type
_entity_poly.pdbx_seq_one_letter_code
_entity_poly.pdbx_strand_id
1 'polypeptide(L)'
;MFHCSLLSPFNPVLTASIDLPCAETLARLWNVLSPFHLQTHFQENVFFDGAAAELSSKRAVLCLRFYNSDNRCIVSLKAKAVIVNGISRVEEDEEEIDQSAVLTVL
;
A
#
# COMPACT_ATOMS: atom_id res chain seq x y z
N MET A 1 15.82 -11.53 14.44
CA MET A 1 15.94 -12.75 13.62
C MET A 1 15.08 -12.49 12.40
N PHE A 2 15.68 -11.99 11.32
CA PHE A 2 14.96 -11.60 10.10
C PHE A 2 14.35 -12.86 9.47
N HIS A 3 13.03 -12.95 9.43
CA HIS A 3 12.35 -14.04 8.73
C HIS A 3 12.43 -13.73 7.24
N CYS A 4 13.47 -14.26 6.61
CA CYS A 4 13.77 -14.06 5.21
C CYS A 4 12.77 -14.87 4.37
N SER A 5 11.63 -14.27 4.04
CA SER A 5 10.61 -14.80 3.12
C SER A 5 11.06 -14.85 1.66
N LEU A 6 12.31 -14.48 1.35
CA LEU A 6 12.90 -14.38 0.00
C LEU A 6 13.01 -15.71 -0.77
N LEU A 7 12.49 -16.83 -0.23
CA LEU A 7 12.46 -18.14 -0.89
C LEU A 7 11.09 -18.49 -1.49
N SER A 8 10.05 -17.67 -1.31
CA SER A 8 8.81 -17.81 -2.09
C SER A 8 8.93 -17.05 -3.41
N PRO A 9 8.49 -17.60 -4.55
CA PRO A 9 8.25 -16.76 -5.72
C PRO A 9 7.31 -15.62 -5.33
N PHE A 10 7.67 -14.38 -5.68
CA PHE A 10 6.80 -13.21 -5.51
C PHE A 10 5.48 -13.51 -6.22
N ASN A 11 4.43 -13.82 -5.45
CA ASN A 11 3.10 -13.94 -6.01
C ASN A 11 2.60 -12.52 -6.31
N PRO A 12 2.31 -12.18 -7.57
CA PRO A 12 1.90 -10.84 -7.91
C PRO A 12 0.53 -10.54 -7.30
N VAL A 13 0.39 -9.39 -6.64
CA VAL A 13 -0.88 -8.87 -6.16
C VAL A 13 -1.64 -8.32 -7.37
N LEU A 14 -2.90 -8.73 -7.53
CA LEU A 14 -3.82 -8.25 -8.56
C LEU A 14 -4.91 -7.42 -7.90
N THR A 15 -5.19 -6.23 -8.44
CA THR A 15 -6.22 -5.33 -7.91
C THR A 15 -6.97 -4.63 -9.05
N ALA A 16 -8.29 -4.60 -8.96
CA ALA A 16 -9.10 -3.75 -9.83
C ALA A 16 -9.10 -2.31 -9.28
N SER A 17 -8.74 -1.36 -10.12
CA SER A 17 -8.64 0.06 -9.82
C SER A 17 -9.52 0.85 -10.78
N ILE A 18 -10.36 1.72 -10.22
CA ILE A 18 -11.32 2.53 -10.94
C ILE A 18 -11.21 3.96 -10.42
N ASP A 19 -11.02 4.91 -11.33
CA ASP A 19 -11.04 6.33 -11.00
C ASP A 19 -12.48 6.84 -10.89
N LEU A 20 -12.77 7.57 -9.81
CA LEU A 20 -14.05 8.23 -9.61
C LEU A 20 -13.92 9.71 -9.99
N PRO A 21 -14.75 10.23 -10.92
CA PRO A 21 -14.51 11.53 -11.54
C PRO A 21 -14.84 12.72 -10.63
N CYS A 22 -15.69 12.54 -9.61
CA CYS A 22 -16.11 13.62 -8.72
C CYS A 22 -16.67 13.09 -7.39
N ALA A 23 -16.78 14.00 -6.43
CA ALA A 23 -17.33 13.72 -5.10
C ALA A 23 -18.80 13.25 -5.15
N GLU A 24 -19.59 13.70 -6.12
CA GLU A 24 -20.99 13.24 -6.28
C GLU A 24 -21.05 11.76 -6.67
N THR A 25 -20.17 11.31 -7.57
CA THR A 25 -20.07 9.89 -7.95
C THR A 25 -19.64 9.04 -6.76
N LEU A 26 -18.68 9.53 -5.96
CA LEU A 26 -18.26 8.88 -4.72
C LEU A 26 -19.43 8.76 -3.71
N ALA A 27 -20.20 9.83 -3.50
CA ALA A 27 -21.34 9.80 -2.58
C ALA A 27 -22.42 8.80 -3.03
N ARG A 28 -22.72 8.77 -4.33
CA ARG A 28 -23.65 7.78 -4.90
C ARG A 28 -23.15 6.36 -4.74
N LEU A 29 -21.86 6.11 -4.98
CA LEU A 29 -21.25 4.80 -4.78
C LEU A 29 -21.31 4.38 -3.31
N TRP A 30 -20.98 5.28 -2.40
CA TRP A 30 -21.07 5.02 -0.95
C TRP A 30 -22.48 4.62 -0.53
N ASN A 31 -23.51 5.31 -1.02
CA ASN A 31 -24.90 4.96 -0.71
C ASN A 31 -25.26 3.54 -1.15
N VAL A 32 -24.79 3.11 -2.32
CA VAL A 32 -24.99 1.75 -2.84
C VAL A 32 -24.22 0.70 -2.03
N LEU A 33 -22.98 1.02 -1.61
CA LEU A 33 -22.11 0.09 -0.90
C LEU A 33 -22.34 0.06 0.62
N SER A 34 -23.04 1.05 1.19
CA SER A 34 -23.25 1.18 2.64
C SER A 34 -23.84 -0.07 3.32
N PRO A 35 -24.74 -0.86 2.70
CA PRO A 35 -25.22 -2.11 3.31
C PRO A 35 -24.16 -3.20 3.44
N PHE A 36 -23.05 -3.09 2.69
CA PHE A 36 -21.92 -4.03 2.70
C PHE A 36 -20.70 -3.45 3.45
N HIS A 37 -20.87 -2.34 4.17
CA HIS A 37 -19.78 -1.69 4.87
C HIS A 37 -19.26 -2.57 6.02
N LEU A 38 -17.96 -2.81 6.04
CA LEU A 38 -17.29 -3.55 7.12
C LEU A 38 -16.61 -2.61 8.11
N GLN A 39 -15.70 -1.75 7.62
CA GLN A 39 -14.92 -0.85 8.45
C GLN A 39 -14.38 0.33 7.62
N THR A 40 -14.12 1.46 8.28
CA THR A 40 -13.34 2.57 7.73
C THR A 40 -12.00 2.65 8.47
N HIS A 41 -10.89 2.70 7.71
CA HIS A 41 -9.55 2.90 8.25
C HIS A 41 -8.95 4.21 7.73
N PHE A 42 -8.40 5.01 8.63
CA PHE A 42 -7.51 6.12 8.31
C PHE A 42 -6.10 5.58 8.10
N GLN A 43 -5.49 5.97 6.98
CA GLN A 43 -4.16 5.54 6.59
C GLN A 43 -3.30 6.76 6.26
N GLU A 44 -2.09 6.78 6.81
CA GLU A 44 -1.05 7.73 6.44
C GLU A 44 0.09 6.97 5.77
N ASN A 45 0.42 7.34 4.53
CA ASN A 45 1.49 6.69 3.76
C ASN A 45 2.70 7.62 3.67
N VAL A 46 3.84 7.17 4.16
CA VAL A 46 5.14 7.83 4.04
C VAL A 46 6.01 7.05 3.07
N PHE A 47 6.51 7.71 2.03
CA PHE A 47 7.28 7.08 0.96
C PHE A 47 8.77 7.39 1.10
N PHE A 48 9.60 6.39 0.80
CA PHE A 48 11.05 6.49 0.88
C PHE A 48 11.67 6.13 -0.46
N ASP A 49 12.73 6.85 -0.80
CA ASP A 49 13.65 6.54 -1.88
C ASP A 49 15.07 6.93 -1.44
N GLY A 50 16.08 6.44 -2.14
CA GLY A 50 17.44 6.93 -1.92
C GLY A 50 17.67 8.29 -2.57
N ALA A 51 18.73 8.97 -2.16
CA ALA A 51 19.06 10.31 -2.63
C ALA A 51 19.33 10.37 -4.15
N ALA A 52 19.62 9.22 -4.77
CA ALA A 52 19.85 9.09 -6.19
C ALA A 52 18.69 8.39 -6.92
N ALA A 53 17.48 8.34 -6.33
CA ALA A 53 16.29 7.72 -6.92
C ALA A 53 16.48 6.22 -7.21
N GLU A 54 17.18 5.50 -6.34
CA GLU A 54 17.59 4.10 -6.51
C GLU A 54 16.40 3.14 -6.63
N LEU A 55 15.28 3.41 -5.95
CA LEU A 55 14.07 2.60 -6.03
C LEU A 55 13.23 3.01 -7.22
N SER A 56 12.94 4.30 -7.39
CA SER A 56 12.09 4.77 -8.49
C SER A 56 12.72 4.50 -9.86
N SER A 57 14.04 4.59 -10.01
CA SER A 57 14.76 4.17 -11.23
C SER A 57 14.56 2.70 -11.60
N LYS A 58 14.21 1.86 -10.62
CA LYS A 58 13.89 0.43 -10.79
C LYS A 58 12.39 0.16 -10.80
N ARG A 59 11.55 1.21 -10.84
CA ARG A 59 10.08 1.11 -10.68
C ARG A 59 9.70 0.38 -9.40
N ALA A 60 10.37 0.72 -8.31
CA ALA A 60 10.09 0.23 -6.97
C ALA A 60 9.72 1.40 -6.05
N VAL A 61 8.89 1.12 -5.05
CA VAL A 61 8.42 2.08 -4.05
C VAL A 61 8.48 1.40 -2.69
N LEU A 62 9.14 2.05 -1.73
CA LEU A 62 9.12 1.68 -0.32
C LEU A 62 8.14 2.60 0.40
N CYS A 63 7.15 2.02 1.10
CA CYS A 63 6.11 2.77 1.79
C CYS A 63 5.93 2.24 3.21
N LEU A 64 5.92 3.15 4.18
CA LEU A 64 5.42 2.93 5.53
C LEU A 64 3.97 3.40 5.59
N ARG A 65 3.06 2.51 5.99
CA ARG A 65 1.64 2.82 6.16
C ARG A 65 1.25 2.71 7.63
N PHE A 66 0.84 3.83 8.21
CA PHE A 66 0.30 3.88 9.56
C PHE A 66 -1.22 3.79 9.53
N TYR A 67 -1.79 3.01 10.43
CA TYR A 67 -3.24 2.89 10.59
C TYR A 67 -3.69 3.60 11.88
N ASN A 68 -4.86 4.26 11.81
CA ASN A 68 -5.81 4.52 12.91
C ASN A 68 -5.26 4.94 14.31
N SER A 69 -4.09 5.59 14.43
CA SER A 69 -3.45 5.98 15.72
C SER A 69 -3.25 4.83 16.73
N ASP A 70 -3.43 3.58 16.31
CA ASP A 70 -3.48 2.36 17.10
C ASP A 70 -2.20 1.51 16.98
N ASN A 71 -1.05 2.19 16.86
CA ASN A 71 0.30 1.60 16.87
C ASN A 71 0.62 0.60 15.74
N ARG A 72 -0.25 0.47 14.72
CA ARG A 72 -0.06 -0.46 13.61
C ARG A 72 0.64 0.22 12.44
N CYS A 73 1.79 -0.30 12.06
CA CYS A 73 2.57 0.13 10.91
C CYS A 73 2.86 -1.05 9.99
N ILE A 74 2.67 -0.85 8.68
CA ILE A 74 3.03 -1.83 7.65
C ILE A 74 4.13 -1.22 6.79
N VAL A 75 5.25 -1.92 6.66
CA VAL A 75 6.25 -1.62 5.63
C VAL A 75 5.92 -2.44 4.39
N SER A 76 5.97 -1.80 3.23
CA SER A 76 5.69 -2.42 1.94
C SER A 76 6.75 -2.05 0.92
N LEU A 77 7.28 -3.04 0.21
CA LEU A 77 8.10 -2.85 -0.98
C LEU A 77 7.31 -3.34 -2.19
N LYS A 78 6.90 -2.40 -3.04
CA LYS A 78 6.20 -2.68 -4.30
C LYS A 78 7.15 -2.49 -5.47
N ALA A 79 7.19 -3.42 -6.42
CA ALA A 79 8.04 -3.32 -7.61
C ALA A 79 7.33 -3.80 -8.88
N LYS A 80 7.83 -3.31 -10.03
CA LYS A 80 7.38 -3.71 -11.38
C LYS A 80 5.86 -3.60 -11.57
N ALA A 81 5.25 -2.58 -10.95
CA ALA A 81 3.83 -2.32 -11.09
C ALA A 81 3.46 -2.09 -12.56
N VAL A 82 2.40 -2.74 -13.03
CA VAL A 82 1.82 -2.57 -14.36
C VAL A 82 0.31 -2.43 -14.20
N ILE A 83 -0.28 -1.40 -14.81
CA ILE A 83 -1.74 -1.20 -14.86
C ILE A 83 -2.17 -1.31 -16.31
N VAL A 84 -3.09 -2.24 -16.60
CA VAL A 84 -3.71 -2.42 -17.92
C VAL A 84 -5.21 -2.53 -17.74
N ASN A 85 -5.99 -1.68 -18.42
CA ASN A 85 -7.45 -1.71 -18.41
C ASN A 85 -8.06 -1.72 -16.99
N GLY A 86 -7.52 -0.92 -16.08
CA GLY A 86 -7.98 -0.86 -14.69
C GLY A 86 -7.57 -2.06 -13.82
N ILE A 87 -6.75 -2.98 -14.32
CA ILE A 87 -6.17 -4.07 -13.53
C ILE A 87 -4.72 -3.75 -13.23
N SER A 88 -4.42 -3.55 -11.94
CA SER A 88 -3.07 -3.40 -11.42
C SER A 88 -2.47 -4.77 -11.09
N ARG A 89 -1.23 -5.00 -11.51
CA ARG A 89 -0.38 -6.14 -11.15
C ARG A 89 0.91 -5.61 -10.56
N VAL A 90 1.26 -6.04 -9.35
CA VAL A 90 2.47 -5.59 -8.65
C VAL A 90 3.16 -6.75 -7.94
N GLU A 91 4.49 -6.80 -7.99
CA GLU A 91 5.26 -7.66 -7.06
C GLU A 91 5.36 -6.90 -5.74
N GLU A 92 4.90 -7.53 -4.66
CA GLU A 92 4.76 -6.86 -3.37
C GLU A 92 5.19 -7.80 -2.23
N ASP A 93 5.93 -7.23 -1.29
CA ASP A 93 6.22 -7.82 0.01
C ASP A 93 5.82 -6.81 1.08
N GLU A 94 5.00 -7.25 2.04
CA GLU A 94 4.50 -6.43 3.14
C GLU A 94 4.80 -7.13 4.47
N GLU A 95 5.29 -6.38 5.45
CA GLU A 95 5.53 -6.86 6.81
C GLU A 95 4.94 -5.87 7.82
N GLU A 96 4.30 -6.39 8.86
CA GLU A 96 3.86 -5.58 10.00
C GLU A 96 5.04 -5.32 10.93
N ILE A 97 5.24 -4.05 11.30
CA ILE A 97 6.35 -3.62 12.14
C ILE A 97 5.85 -2.79 13.32
N ASP A 98 6.60 -2.82 14.42
CA ASP A 98 6.29 -2.03 15.61
C ASP A 98 6.49 -0.54 15.33
N GLN A 99 5.40 0.25 15.45
CA GLN A 99 5.43 1.69 15.23
C GLN A 99 6.44 2.42 16.13
N SER A 100 6.70 1.93 17.35
CA SER A 100 7.65 2.54 18.28
C SER A 100 9.10 2.48 17.77
N ALA A 101 9.46 1.42 17.05
CA ALA A 101 10.77 1.27 16.42
C ALA A 101 10.94 2.22 15.23
N VAL A 102 9.85 2.55 14.55
CA VAL A 102 9.82 3.39 13.34
C VAL A 102 9.88 4.88 13.66
N LEU A 103 9.08 5.35 14.62
CA LEU A 103 9.04 6.77 15.00
C LEU A 103 10.38 7.29 15.55
N THR A 104 11.27 6.39 15.96
CA THR A 104 12.61 6.76 16.44
C THR A 104 13.58 7.11 15.30
N VAL A 105 13.25 6.75 14.05
CA VAL A 105 14.14 6.93 12.88
C VAL A 105 13.54 7.84 11.79
N LEU A 106 12.34 8.37 12.01
CA LEU A 106 11.69 9.40 11.19
C LEU A 106 11.83 10.77 11.84
#